data_AF-A0A0Q5A2P8-F1
#
_entry.id   AF-A0A0Q5A2P8-F1
#
_cell.length_a   1.000
_cell.length_b   1.000
_cell.length_c   1.000
_cell.angle_alpha   90.00
_cell.angle_beta   90.00
_cell.angle_gamma   90.00
#
_symmetry.space_group_name_H-M   'P 1'
#
loop_
_entity.id
_entity.type
_entity.pdbx_description
1 polymer ?
#
loop_
_entity_poly.entity_id
_entity_poly.type
_entity_poly.pdbx_seq_one_letter_code
_entity_poly.pdbx_strand_id
1 'polypeptide(L)'
;MSDTITTSPAAEEPTLWGAVAEFASVFSHGDTADELAVRLSCAEVDALAGLLRAFGRDEAADLWIAEHASDDDEGDAHTPEGTHR
;
A
#
# COMPACT_ATOMS: atom_id res chain seq x y z
N MET A 1 49.48 -23.62 0.34
CA MET A 1 48.40 -23.22 1.25
C MET A 1 47.70 -22.06 0.58
N SER A 2 46.54 -22.31 -0.04
CA SER A 2 45.76 -21.28 -0.73
C SER A 2 44.36 -21.36 -0.17
N ASP A 3 44.10 -20.61 0.89
CA ASP A 3 42.78 -20.48 1.47
C ASP A 3 41.94 -19.60 0.54
N THR A 4 41.12 -20.27 -0.26
CA THR A 4 40.08 -19.62 -1.05
C THR A 4 38.94 -19.28 -0.10
N ILE A 5 38.87 -18.01 0.32
CA ILE A 5 37.70 -17.50 1.04
C ILE A 5 36.58 -17.35 0.02
N THR A 6 35.77 -18.40 -0.12
CA THR A 6 34.44 -18.29 -0.72
C THR A 6 33.60 -17.42 0.20
N THR A 7 33.55 -16.13 -0.09
CA THR A 7 32.51 -15.24 0.39
C THR A 7 31.25 -15.57 -0.41
N SER A 8 30.30 -16.26 0.24
CA SER A 8 28.90 -16.24 -0.22
C SER A 8 28.44 -14.79 -0.20
N PRO A 9 27.69 -14.29 -1.20
CA PRO A 9 27.12 -12.96 -1.11
C PRO A 9 26.17 -12.97 0.09
N ALA A 10 26.46 -12.12 1.09
CA ALA A 10 25.50 -11.81 2.12
C ALA A 10 24.24 -11.28 1.41
N ALA A 11 23.07 -11.79 1.78
CA ALA A 11 21.81 -11.23 1.33
C ALA A 11 21.87 -9.71 1.52
N GLU A 12 21.77 -8.96 0.43
CA GLU A 12 21.91 -7.50 0.49
C GLU A 12 20.85 -6.95 1.44
N GLU A 13 21.29 -6.26 2.50
CA GLU A 13 20.41 -5.53 3.41
C GLU A 13 19.47 -4.65 2.58
N PRO A 14 18.15 -4.71 2.81
CA PRO A 14 17.21 -3.98 1.99
C PRO A 14 17.46 -2.48 2.13
N THR A 15 17.75 -1.83 1.00
CA THR A 15 17.84 -0.37 0.97
C THR A 15 16.48 0.23 1.31
N LEU A 16 16.45 1.45 1.86
CA LEU A 16 15.20 2.17 2.12
C LEU A 16 14.30 2.19 0.88
N TRP A 17 14.87 2.49 -0.29
CA TRP A 17 14.12 2.52 -1.54
C TRP A 17 13.59 1.14 -1.95
N GLY A 18 14.39 0.09 -1.79
CA GLY A 18 13.97 -1.29 -2.05
C GLY A 18 12.83 -1.73 -1.14
N ALA A 19 12.91 -1.39 0.16
CA ALA A 19 11.85 -1.68 1.12
C ALA A 19 10.56 -0.93 0.81
N VAL A 20 10.64 0.36 0.43
CA VAL A 20 9.45 1.15 0.07
C VAL A 20 8.85 0.68 -1.26
N ALA A 21 9.67 0.29 -2.23
CA ALA A 21 9.19 -0.27 -3.50
C ALA A 21 8.47 -1.61 -3.28
N GLU A 22 9.01 -2.47 -2.41
CA GLU A 22 8.36 -3.74 -2.05
C GLU A 22 7.07 -3.49 -1.28
N PHE A 23 7.06 -2.55 -0.35
CA PHE A 23 5.84 -2.13 0.35
C PHE A 23 4.77 -1.67 -0.65
N ALA A 24 5.11 -0.78 -1.59
CA ALA A 24 4.18 -0.32 -2.62
C ALA A 24 3.69 -1.48 -3.52
N SER A 25 4.57 -2.45 -3.81
CA SER A 25 4.21 -3.66 -4.56
C SER A 25 3.19 -4.50 -3.82
N VAL A 26 3.43 -4.84 -2.55
CA VAL A 26 2.53 -5.64 -1.72
C VAL A 26 1.18 -4.95 -1.58
N PHE A 27 1.17 -3.64 -1.29
CA PHE A 27 -0.06 -2.86 -1.12
C PHE A 27 -0.75 -2.51 -2.45
N SER A 28 -0.22 -2.93 -3.60
CA SER A 28 -0.93 -2.80 -4.89
C SER A 28 -1.94 -3.95 -5.14
N HIS A 29 -2.01 -4.96 -4.29
CA HIS A 29 -2.92 -6.11 -4.47
C HIS A 29 -4.30 -5.83 -3.88
N GLY A 30 -5.34 -6.06 -4.67
CA GLY A 30 -6.72 -5.76 -4.27
C GLY A 30 -7.23 -6.54 -3.05
N ASP A 31 -6.81 -7.80 -2.89
CA ASP A 31 -7.19 -8.62 -1.73
C ASP A 31 -6.73 -7.99 -0.39
N THR A 32 -5.62 -7.24 -0.41
CA THR A 32 -5.13 -6.55 0.79
C THR A 32 -5.94 -5.29 1.09
N ALA A 33 -6.42 -4.59 0.06
CA ALA A 33 -7.26 -3.41 0.23
C ALA A 33 -8.62 -3.78 0.83
N ASP A 34 -9.28 -4.82 0.32
CA ASP A 34 -10.59 -5.31 0.81
C ASP A 34 -10.58 -5.63 2.32
N GLU A 35 -9.54 -6.30 2.82
CA GLU A 35 -9.48 -6.72 4.23
C GLU A 35 -9.01 -5.63 5.20
N LEU A 36 -8.22 -4.66 4.72
CA LEU A 36 -7.50 -3.72 5.58
C LEU A 36 -8.02 -2.29 5.48
N ALA A 37 -8.54 -1.86 4.33
CA ALA A 37 -8.87 -0.46 4.09
C ALA A 37 -9.89 0.05 5.12
N VAL A 38 -10.93 -0.72 5.41
CA VAL A 38 -11.98 -0.37 6.40
C VAL A 38 -11.46 -0.23 7.84
N ARG A 39 -10.29 -0.78 8.15
CA ARG A 39 -9.69 -0.76 9.50
C ARG A 39 -8.69 0.37 9.70
N LEU A 40 -8.33 1.07 8.63
CA LEU A 40 -7.45 2.23 8.68
C LEU A 40 -8.29 3.48 8.94
N SER A 41 -7.67 4.53 9.46
CA SER A 41 -8.26 5.87 9.44
C SER A 41 -8.12 6.50 8.06
N CYS A 42 -8.99 7.47 7.74
CA CYS A 42 -8.95 8.23 6.49
C CYS A 42 -7.54 8.79 6.18
N ALA A 43 -6.86 9.33 7.20
CA ALA A 43 -5.51 9.88 7.05
C ALA A 43 -4.45 8.82 6.72
N GLU A 44 -4.60 7.59 7.22
CA GLU A 44 -3.71 6.48 6.91
C GLU A 44 -3.94 5.98 5.48
N VAL A 45 -5.18 5.88 5.04
CA VAL A 45 -5.54 5.51 3.65
C VAL A 45 -5.07 6.58 2.66
N ASP A 46 -5.25 7.86 2.97
CA ASP A 46 -4.77 8.97 2.14
C ASP A 46 -3.24 8.96 2.01
N ALA A 47 -2.52 8.71 3.11
CA ALA A 47 -1.06 8.60 3.09
C ALA A 47 -0.58 7.40 2.25
N LEU A 48 -1.26 6.26 2.37
CA LEU A 48 -0.98 5.05 1.59
C LEU A 48 -1.27 5.29 0.09
N ALA A 49 -2.42 5.84 -0.25
CA ALA A 49 -2.79 6.20 -1.61
C ALA A 49 -1.77 7.20 -2.21
N GLY A 50 -1.33 8.19 -1.44
CA GLY A 50 -0.27 9.11 -1.84
C GLY A 50 1.05 8.41 -2.17
N LEU A 51 1.46 7.43 -1.35
CA LEU A 51 2.65 6.63 -1.62
C LEU A 51 2.49 5.79 -2.91
N LEU A 52 1.35 5.14 -3.10
CA LEU A 52 1.09 4.33 -4.30
C LEU A 52 1.11 5.18 -5.57
N ARG A 53 0.51 6.37 -5.55
CA ARG A 53 0.58 7.34 -6.66
C ARG A 53 2.01 7.80 -6.94
N ALA A 54 2.82 8.03 -5.91
CA ALA A 54 4.24 8.36 -6.09
C ALA A 54 5.04 7.25 -6.80
N PHE A 55 4.58 6.00 -6.71
CA PHE A 55 5.11 4.84 -7.44
C PHE A 55 4.40 4.54 -8.77
N GLY A 56 3.49 5.42 -9.21
CA GLY A 56 2.70 5.26 -10.45
C GLY A 56 1.69 4.11 -10.38
N ARG A 57 1.17 3.82 -9.18
CA ARG A 57 0.16 2.78 -8.92
C ARG A 57 -1.20 3.43 -8.64
N ASP A 58 -1.67 4.26 -9.58
CA ASP A 58 -2.87 5.07 -9.40
C ASP A 58 -4.12 4.22 -9.19
N GLU A 59 -4.29 3.14 -9.96
CA GLU A 59 -5.44 2.22 -9.82
C GLU A 59 -5.49 1.56 -8.44
N ALA A 60 -4.34 1.18 -7.87
CA ALA A 60 -4.29 0.64 -6.53
C ALA A 60 -4.62 1.70 -5.48
N ALA A 61 -4.12 2.92 -5.65
CA ALA A 61 -4.43 4.04 -4.75
C ALA A 61 -5.94 4.33 -4.73
N ASP A 62 -6.60 4.31 -5.89
CA ASP A 62 -8.04 4.54 -5.99
C ASP A 62 -8.84 3.38 -5.39
N LEU A 63 -8.36 2.14 -5.53
CA LEU A 63 -8.95 0.99 -4.87
C LEU A 63 -8.91 1.11 -3.33
N TRP A 64 -7.78 1.50 -2.75
CA TRP A 64 -7.67 1.71 -1.30
C TRP A 64 -8.66 2.75 -0.78
N ILE A 65 -8.87 3.83 -1.53
CA ILE A 65 -9.85 4.87 -1.18
C ILE A 65 -11.28 4.33 -1.28
N ALA A 66 -11.58 3.58 -2.36
CA ALA A 66 -12.91 3.03 -2.59
C ALA A 66 -13.30 1.97 -1.55
N GLU A 67 -12.39 1.04 -1.22
CA GLU A 67 -12.65 0.01 -0.21
C GLU A 67 -12.78 0.62 1.19
N HIS A 68 -11.98 1.65 1.51
CA HIS A 68 -12.10 2.36 2.79
C HIS A 68 -13.47 3.05 2.93
N ALA A 69 -13.93 3.70 1.87
CA ALA A 69 -15.22 4.36 1.82
C ALA A 69 -16.43 3.41 1.94
N SER A 70 -16.24 2.11 1.70
CA SER A 70 -17.34 1.14 1.63
C SER A 70 -17.95 0.79 2.99
N ASP A 71 -17.20 0.97 4.08
CA ASP A 71 -17.61 0.66 5.47
C ASP A 71 -17.66 1.92 6.35
N ASP A 72 -17.49 3.10 5.75
CA ASP A 72 -17.51 4.37 6.45
C ASP A 72 -18.96 4.79 6.76
N ASP A 73 -19.19 5.32 7.96
CA ASP A 73 -20.51 5.80 8.39
C ASP A 73 -20.99 6.91 7.44
N GLU A 74 -22.30 6.94 7.12
CA GLU A 74 -22.88 7.95 6.23
C GLU A 74 -22.48 9.38 6.65
N GLY A 75 -21.59 10.03 5.88
CA GLY A 75 -21.24 11.44 6.04
C GLY A 75 -19.76 11.80 6.27
N ASP A 76 -18.82 10.86 6.18
CA ASP A 76 -17.39 11.18 6.17
C ASP A 76 -16.83 11.42 4.73
N ALA A 77 -15.64 12.02 4.65
CA ALA A 77 -15.04 12.63 3.46
C ALA A 77 -14.86 11.69 2.26
N HIS A 78 -14.88 10.38 2.48
CA HIS A 78 -14.71 9.39 1.43
C HIS A 78 -16.02 8.73 0.98
N THR A 79 -17.17 9.04 1.58
CA THR A 79 -18.46 8.57 1.05
C THR A 79 -18.68 9.15 -0.35
N PRO A 80 -18.88 8.33 -1.41
CA PRO A 80 -19.25 8.87 -2.71
C PRO A 80 -20.59 9.60 -2.59
N GLU A 81 -20.61 10.89 -2.94
CA GLU A 81 -21.84 11.69 -2.99
C GLU A 81 -22.85 11.01 -3.93
N GLY A 82 -23.80 10.23 -3.39
CA GLY A 82 -24.89 9.70 -4.21
C GLY A 82 -25.55 8.36 -3.86
N THR A 83 -25.19 7.65 -2.79
CA THR A 83 -25.95 6.44 -2.41
C THR A 83 -27.13 6.77 -1.50
N HIS A 84 -28.06 7.59 -1.99
CA HIS A 84 -29.43 7.61 -1.46
C HIS A 84 -30.25 6.59 -2.23
N ARG A 85 -30.62 5.48 -1.58
CA ARG A 85 -31.73 4.65 -2.04
C ARG A 85 -32.63 4.20 -0.90
#